data_AF-A0A7U9WZ42-F1
#
_entry.id   AF-A0A7U9WZ42-F1
#
_cell.length_a   1.000
_cell.length_b   1.000
_cell.length_c   1.000
_cell.angle_alpha   90.00
_cell.angle_beta   90.00
_cell.angle_gamma   90.00
#
_symmetry.space_group_name_H-M   'P 1'
#
loop_
_entity.id
_entity.type
_entity.pdbx_description
1 polymer ?
#
loop_
_entity_poly.entity_id
_entity_poly.type
_entity_poly.pdbx_seq_one_letter_code
_entity_poly.pdbx_strand_id
1 'polypeptide(L)'
;MKFISSLNSKDCVLNGTKFVSFIVDKRNYSEYNSKNVFPNKELGMEEELSAISNEDETAVIKYLLEVMRKHGIITEDEYHSVLYKYS
;
A
#
# COMPACT_ATOMS: atom_id res chain seq x y z
N MET A 1 -13.82 13.30 -15.72
CA MET A 1 -12.51 12.69 -15.41
C MET A 1 -11.91 12.13 -16.69
N LYS A 2 -10.84 12.74 -17.23
CA LYS A 2 -10.16 12.31 -18.48
C LYS A 2 -9.22 11.12 -18.30
N PHE A 3 -8.94 10.72 -17.06
CA PHE A 3 -8.00 9.63 -16.74
C PHE A 3 -8.50 8.24 -17.15
N ILE A 4 -9.81 8.01 -17.05
CA ILE A 4 -10.41 6.69 -17.31
C ILE A 4 -10.52 6.40 -18.81
N SER A 5 -10.63 7.44 -19.65
CA SER A 5 -10.88 7.30 -21.09
C SER A 5 -9.69 6.82 -21.92
N SER A 6 -8.47 6.75 -21.36
CA SER A 6 -7.26 6.32 -22.08
C SER A 6 -6.72 4.95 -21.64
N LEU A 7 -7.42 4.24 -20.76
CA LEU A 7 -7.01 2.93 -20.27
C LEU A 7 -7.37 1.86 -21.29
N ASN A 8 -6.36 1.23 -21.90
CA ASN A 8 -6.56 0.04 -22.72
C ASN A 8 -6.80 -1.16 -21.80
N SER A 9 -8.04 -1.64 -21.76
CA SER A 9 -8.42 -2.86 -21.07
C SER A 9 -8.20 -4.08 -21.97
N LYS A 10 -7.61 -5.15 -21.44
CA LYS A 10 -7.56 -6.47 -22.08
C LYS A 10 -8.16 -7.51 -21.15
N ASP A 11 -9.06 -8.32 -21.70
CA ASP A 11 -9.56 -9.51 -21.02
C ASP A 11 -8.44 -10.57 -20.96
N CYS A 12 -8.10 -10.98 -19.75
CA CYS A 12 -7.13 -12.04 -19.50
C CYS A 12 -7.83 -13.22 -18.83
N VAL A 13 -7.47 -14.43 -19.26
CA VAL A 13 -7.95 -15.68 -18.64
C VAL A 13 -6.76 -16.37 -18.00
N LEU A 14 -6.84 -16.59 -16.68
CA LEU A 14 -5.84 -17.33 -15.91
C LEU A 14 -6.57 -18.39 -15.10
N ASN A 15 -6.25 -19.67 -15.32
CA ASN A 15 -6.90 -20.82 -14.69
C ASN A 15 -8.44 -20.77 -14.74
N GLY A 16 -9.00 -20.45 -15.91
CA GLY A 16 -10.46 -20.42 -16.12
C GLY A 16 -11.19 -19.21 -15.51
N THR A 17 -10.49 -18.34 -14.78
CA THR A 17 -11.06 -17.11 -14.22
C THR A 17 -10.74 -15.93 -15.15
N LYS A 18 -11.77 -15.15 -15.50
CA LYS A 18 -11.64 -13.95 -16.34
C LYS A 18 -11.34 -12.73 -15.47
N PHE A 19 -10.30 -11.99 -15.84
CA PHE A 19 -9.94 -10.71 -15.22
C PHE A 19 -9.78 -9.65 -16.30
N VAL A 20 -10.19 -8.42 -16.00
CA VAL A 20 -9.92 -7.27 -16.85
C VAL A 20 -8.60 -6.66 -16.38
N SER A 21 -7.58 -6.74 -17.21
CA SER A 21 -6.29 -6.09 -16.96
C SER A 21 -6.26 -4.72 -17.66
N PHE A 22 -5.68 -3.72 -17.01
CA PHE A 22 -5.44 -2.42 -17.61
C PHE A 22 -3.94 -2.22 -17.80
N ILE A 23 -3.52 -1.97 -19.03
CA ILE A 23 -2.11 -1.66 -19.32
C ILE A 23 -1.98 -0.15 -19.41
N VAL A 24 -1.23 0.42 -18.49
CA VAL A 24 -0.89 1.85 -18.47
C VAL A 24 0.45 2.03 -19.17
N ASP A 25 0.44 2.50 -20.42
CA ASP A 25 1.68 2.91 -21.07
C ASP A 25 2.15 4.24 -20.45
N LYS A 26 3.16 4.15 -19.58
CA LYS A 26 3.73 5.30 -18.86
C LYS A 26 4.20 6.42 -19.81
N ARG A 27 4.52 6.10 -21.08
CA ARG A 27 4.92 7.09 -22.10
C ARG A 27 3.80 8.05 -22.49
N ASN A 28 2.55 7.71 -22.21
CA ASN A 28 1.41 8.59 -22.50
C ASN A 28 1.22 9.70 -21.46
N TYR A 29 2.01 9.70 -20.38
CA TYR A 29 1.87 10.64 -19.28
C TYR A 29 3.11 11.54 -19.22
N SER A 30 2.90 12.85 -19.42
CA SER A 30 3.97 13.85 -19.46
C SER A 30 4.78 13.92 -18.15
N GLU A 31 4.14 13.59 -17.03
CA GLU A 31 4.75 13.50 -15.69
C GLU A 31 5.88 12.46 -15.65
N TYR A 32 5.80 11.41 -16.48
CA TYR A 32 6.81 10.35 -16.58
C TYR A 32 7.77 10.55 -17.76
N ASN A 33 7.53 11.55 -18.62
CA ASN A 33 8.36 11.88 -19.78
C ASN A 33 9.38 13.00 -19.52
N SER A 34 9.57 13.41 -18.26
CA SER A 34 10.55 14.44 -17.93
C SER A 34 11.97 13.93 -18.16
N LYS A 35 12.86 14.73 -18.75
CA LYS A 35 14.29 14.39 -18.96
C LYS A 35 15.06 14.23 -17.64
N ASN A 36 14.45 14.60 -16.51
CA ASN A 36 14.93 14.35 -15.17
C ASN A 36 14.25 13.08 -14.62
N VAL A 37 14.35 11.98 -15.37
CA VAL A 37 14.01 10.67 -14.84
C VAL A 37 14.98 10.41 -13.71
N PHE A 38 14.58 10.73 -12.47
CA PHE A 38 15.19 10.10 -11.30
C PHE A 38 15.26 8.61 -11.61
N PRO A 39 16.41 7.94 -11.45
CA PRO A 39 16.48 6.51 -11.69
C PRO A 39 15.34 5.89 -10.91
N ASN A 40 14.36 5.35 -11.63
CA ASN A 40 13.14 4.79 -11.07
C ASN A 40 13.54 3.47 -10.43
N LYS A 41 14.31 3.56 -9.34
CA LYS A 41 14.52 2.46 -8.42
C LYS A 41 13.21 2.37 -7.65
N GLU A 42 12.21 1.80 -8.32
CA GLU A 42 10.99 1.34 -7.68
C GLU A 42 11.48 0.37 -6.62
N LEU A 43 11.49 0.84 -5.37
CA LEU A 43 12.00 0.06 -4.27
C LEU A 43 11.12 -1.17 -4.16
N GLY A 44 11.75 -2.33 -4.05
CA GLY A 44 11.00 -3.53 -3.71
C GLY A 44 10.27 -3.29 -2.39
N MET A 45 9.11 -3.92 -2.20
CA MET A 45 8.35 -3.84 -0.95
C MET A 45 9.24 -4.04 0.29
N GLU A 46 10.22 -4.92 0.22
CA GLU A 46 11.19 -5.14 1.31
C GLU A 46 12.09 -3.93 1.59
N GLU A 47 12.53 -3.22 0.55
CA GLU A 47 13.36 -2.02 0.69
C GLU A 47 12.54 -0.85 1.27
N GLU A 48 11.26 -0.71 0.89
CA GLU A 48 10.35 0.27 1.49
C GLU A 48 10.07 -0.04 2.96
N LEU A 49 9.84 -1.30 3.30
CA LEU A 49 9.62 -1.74 4.68
C LEU A 49 10.89 -1.57 5.54
N SER A 50 12.08 -1.76 4.95
CA SER A 50 13.36 -1.55 5.66
C SER A 50 13.64 -0.09 6.02
N ALA A 51 12.95 0.87 5.38
CA ALA A 51 13.08 2.29 5.64
C ALA A 51 12.15 2.80 6.76
N ILE A 52 11.22 1.96 7.23
CA ILE A 52 10.31 2.31 8.33
C ILE A 52 11.09 2.31 9.64
N SER A 53 11.01 3.40 10.39
CA SER A 53 11.64 3.47 11.70
C SER A 53 10.87 2.62 12.72
N ASN A 54 11.56 2.12 13.73
CA ASN A 54 10.91 1.37 14.82
C ASN A 54 9.88 2.26 15.55
N GLU A 55 10.11 3.57 15.59
CA GLU A 55 9.19 4.56 16.13
C GLU A 55 7.90 4.65 15.31
N ASP A 56 8.01 4.67 13.98
CA ASP A 56 6.86 4.71 13.07
C ASP A 56 6.05 3.40 13.15
N GLU A 57 6.72 2.25 13.17
CA GLU A 57 6.07 0.95 13.36
C GLU A 57 5.30 0.91 14.68
N THR A 58 5.93 1.37 15.76
CA THR A 58 5.32 1.44 17.09
C THR A 58 4.09 2.37 17.11
N ALA A 59 4.16 3.52 16.43
CA ALA A 59 3.06 4.47 16.34
C ALA A 59 1.86 3.88 15.60
N VAL A 60 2.09 3.19 14.49
CA VAL A 60 1.03 2.53 13.70
C VAL A 60 0.36 1.41 14.51
N ILE A 61 1.13 0.59 15.21
CA ILE A 61 0.60 -0.50 16.03
C ILE A 61 -0.26 0.04 17.18
N LYS A 62 0.21 1.09 17.89
CA LYS A 62 -0.57 1.75 18.96
C LYS A 62 -1.89 2.31 18.43
N TYR A 63 -1.86 2.97 17.27
CA TYR A 63 -3.07 3.48 16.63
C TYR A 63 -4.06 2.37 16.29
N LEU A 64 -3.58 1.27 15.67
CA LEU A 64 -4.44 0.15 15.30
C LEU A 64 -5.09 -0.50 16.53
N LEU A 65 -4.31 -0.71 17.60
CA LEU A 65 -4.81 -1.25 18.87
C LEU A 65 -5.89 -0.35 19.49
N GLU A 66 -5.71 0.98 19.46
CA GLU A 66 -6.73 1.91 19.95
C GLU A 66 -8.02 1.85 19.14
N VAL A 67 -7.91 1.75 17.81
CA VAL A 67 -9.08 1.62 16.92
C VAL A 67 -9.81 0.31 17.22
N MET A 68 -9.09 -0.81 17.30
CA MET A 68 -9.67 -2.12 17.62
C MET A 68 -10.38 -2.11 18.98
N ARG A 69 -9.78 -1.49 20.00
CA ARG A 69 -10.40 -1.30 21.31
C ARG A 69 -11.68 -0.46 21.23
N LYS A 70 -11.62 0.70 20.55
CA LYS A 70 -12.78 1.61 20.41
C LYS A 70 -13.96 0.95 19.70
N HIS A 71 -13.70 0.04 18.77
CA HIS A 71 -14.72 -0.71 18.06
C HIS A 71 -15.12 -2.02 18.73
N GLY A 72 -14.61 -2.32 19.93
CA GLY A 72 -14.94 -3.54 20.69
C GLY A 72 -14.44 -4.83 20.03
N ILE A 73 -13.44 -4.74 19.16
CA ILE A 73 -12.80 -5.89 18.52
C ILE A 73 -11.89 -6.62 19.52
N ILE A 74 -11.26 -5.87 20.42
CA ILE A 74 -10.45 -6.39 21.53
C ILE A 74 -10.90 -5.78 22.85
N THR A 75 -10.69 -6.52 23.92
CA THR A 75 -10.92 -6.11 25.31
C THR A 75 -9.81 -5.19 25.81
N GLU A 76 -10.05 -4.49 26.93
CA GLU A 76 -9.04 -3.65 27.58
C GLU A 76 -7.82 -4.47 28.04
N ASP A 77 -8.07 -5.69 28.53
CA ASP A 77 -7.03 -6.61 28.97
C ASP A 77 -6.14 -7.06 27.79
N GLU A 78 -6.76 -7.37 26.64
CA GLU A 78 -6.04 -7.70 25.41
C GLU A 78 -5.23 -6.50 24.91
N TYR A 79 -5.81 -5.29 24.94
CA TYR A 79 -5.12 -4.06 24.59
C TYR A 79 -3.85 -3.87 25.44
N HIS A 80 -3.94 -3.95 26.77
CA HIS A 80 -2.80 -3.80 27.66
C HIS A 80 -1.76 -4.92 27.53
N SER A 81 -2.19 -6.16 27.29
CA SER A 81 -1.28 -7.30 27.09
C SER A 81 -0.37 -7.12 25.87
N VAL A 82 -0.88 -6.48 24.82
CA VAL A 82 -0.13 -6.20 23.59
C VAL A 82 0.68 -4.92 23.76
N LEU A 83 0.11 -3.86 24.34
CA LEU A 83 0.77 -2.56 24.50
C LEU A 83 2.08 -2.63 25.30
N TYR A 84 2.17 -3.53 26.29
CA TYR A 84 3.37 -3.71 27.10
C TYR A 84 4.61 -4.09 26.27
N LYS A 85 4.41 -4.75 25.11
CA LYS A 85 5.50 -5.11 24.19
C LYS A 85 6.05 -3.92 23.38
N TYR A 86 5.35 -2.79 23.42
CA TYR A 86 5.65 -1.55 22.68
C TYR A 86 5.86 -0.35 23.63
N SER A 87 6.20 -0.65 24.88
CA SER A 87 6.49 0.32 25.96
C SER A 87 7.98 0.52 26.15
#